data_AF-A0A098T554-F1
#
_entry.id   AF-A0A098T554-F1
#
_cell.length_a   1.000
_cell.length_b   1.000
_cell.length_c   1.000
_cell.angle_alpha   90.00
_cell.angle_beta   90.00
_cell.angle_gamma   90.00
#
_symmetry.space_group_name_H-M   'P 1'
#
loop_
_entity.id
_entity.type
_entity.pdbx_description
1 polymer ?
#
loop_
_entity_poly.entity_id
_entity_poly.type
_entity_poly.pdbx_seq_one_letter_code
_entity_poly.pdbx_strand_id
1 'polypeptide(L)' 'MQTVLIVIHLMIVLALVGIVLIQRSEGGGLGIGGGSGFMSARGAANALTRTTAILAAAFFITSLALGI' A
#
# COMPACT_ATOMS: atom_id res chain seq x y z
N MET A 1 -24.41 1.35 12.54
CA MET A 1 -23.57 1.30 11.33
C MET A 1 -22.10 1.60 11.59
N GLN A 2 -21.77 2.47 12.55
CA GLN A 2 -20.39 2.85 12.87
C GLN A 2 -19.45 1.66 13.20
N THR A 3 -19.90 0.67 14.00
CA THR A 3 -19.09 -0.53 14.31
C THR A 3 -18.70 -1.32 13.04
N VAL A 4 -19.61 -1.42 12.07
CA VAL A 4 -19.34 -2.11 10.79
C VAL A 4 -18.26 -1.36 10.00
N LEU A 5 -18.37 -0.03 9.91
CA LEU A 5 -17.35 0.80 9.25
C LEU A 5 -15.99 0.69 9.93
N ILE A 6 -15.95 0.67 11.27
CA ILE A 6 -14.70 0.48 12.03
C ILE A 6 -14.07 -0.87 11.71
N VAL A 7 -14.86 -1.94 11.68
CA VAL A 7 -14.35 -3.29 11.34
C VAL A 7 -13.78 -3.29 9.91
N ILE A 8 -14.49 -2.71 8.94
CA ILE A 8 -14.01 -2.59 7.55
C ILE A 8 -12.69 -1.79 7.49
N HIS A 9 -12.64 -0.65 8.18
CA HIS A 9 -11.45 0.20 8.22
C HIS A 9 -10.25 -0.55 8.81
N LEU A 10 -10.45 -1.29 9.91
CA LEU A 10 -9.40 -2.09 10.52
C LEU A 10 -8.86 -3.16 9.57
N MET A 11 -9.73 -3.83 8.81
CA MET A 11 -9.31 -4.81 7.80
C MET A 11 -8.48 -4.18 6.68
N ILE A 12 -8.84 -2.97 6.23
CA ILE A 12 -8.08 -2.22 5.23
C ILE A 12 -6.69 -1.86 5.77
N VAL A 13 -6.60 -1.38 7.02
CA VAL A 13 -5.33 -1.03 7.67
C VAL A 13 -4.41 -2.25 7.75
N LEU A 14 -4.92 -3.41 8.19
CA LEU A 14 -4.14 -4.64 8.27
C LEU A 14 -3.64 -5.10 6.90
N ALA A 15 -4.49 -5.04 5.88
CA ALA A 15 -4.10 -5.38 4.51
C ALA A 15 -3.00 -4.44 3.96
N LEU A 16 -3.13 -3.14 4.21
CA LEU A 16 -2.15 -2.14 3.79
C LEU A 16 -0.80 -2.34 4.48
N VAL A 17 -0.79 -2.60 5.78
CA VAL A 17 0.43 -2.96 6.53
C VAL A 17 1.06 -4.22 5.95
N GLY A 18 0.28 -5.28 5.74
CA GLY A 18 0.77 -6.53 5.17
C GLY A 18 1.43 -6.35 3.80
N ILE A 19 0.80 -5.58 2.90
CA ILE A 19 1.35 -5.30 1.57
C ILE A 19 2.60 -4.42 1.64
N VAL A 20 2.61 -3.38 2.48
CA VAL A 20 3.79 -2.51 2.63
C VAL A 20 4.99 -3.28 3.19
N LEU A 21 4.77 -4.24 4.10
CA LEU A 21 5.85 -5.10 4.60
C LEU A 21 6.40 -6.05 3.53
N ILE A 22 5.56 -6.51 2.60
CA ILE A 22 5.98 -7.33 1.46
C ILE A 22 6.75 -6.50 0.42
N GLN A 23 6.42 -5.20 0.29
CA GLN A 23 7.18 -4.26 -0.52
C GLN A 23 8.53 -3.97 0.13
N ARG A 24 9.48 -4.91 0.01
CA ARG A 24 10.88 -4.68 0.36
C ARG A 24 11.33 -3.38 -0.30
N SER A 25 11.87 -2.46 0.50
CA SER A 25 12.58 -1.30 -0.03
C SER A 25 13.78 -1.81 -0.83
N GLU A 26 13.69 -1.84 -2.15
CA GLU A 26 14.78 -2.26 -3.05
C GLU A 26 15.95 -1.26 -3.06
N GLY A 27 15.98 -0.28 -2.15
CA GLY A 27 17.01 0.72 -2.05
C GLY A 27 16.57 2.03 -2.68
N GLY A 28 16.27 3.00 -1.80
CA GLY A 28 16.34 4.44 -2.05
C GLY A 28 15.81 4.92 -3.41
N GLY A 29 14.55 5.36 -3.43
CA GLY A 29 13.95 6.18 -4.49
C GLY A 29 14.60 7.57 -4.68
N LEU A 30 15.88 7.72 -4.33
CA LEU A 30 16.72 8.91 -4.52
C LEU A 30 17.95 8.63 -5.40
N GLY A 31 18.01 7.50 -6.11
CA GLY A 31 19.03 7.27 -7.14
C GLY A 31 20.43 6.94 -6.62
N ILE A 32 20.59 6.58 -5.34
CA ILE A 32 21.87 6.20 -4.70
C ILE A 32 21.90 4.68 -4.41
N GLY A 33 21.44 3.86 -5.35
CA GLY A 33 21.43 2.40 -5.23
C GLY A 33 21.68 1.77 -6.59
N GLY A 34 22.94 1.43 -6.85
CA GLY A 34 23.43 1.08 -8.18
C GLY A 34 22.92 -0.24 -8.75
N GLY A 35 22.95 -0.32 -10.08
CA GLY A 35 23.42 -1.52 -10.79
C GLY A 35 22.40 -2.62 -11.11
N SER A 36 22.00 -2.67 -12.38
CA SER A 36 21.77 -3.90 -13.18
C SER A 36 20.56 -4.82 -12.93
N GLY A 37 19.57 -4.46 -12.11
CA GLY A 37 18.34 -5.28 -11.90
C GLY A 37 17.10 -4.91 -12.74
N PHE A 38 17.21 -3.99 -13.71
CA PHE A 38 16.10 -3.16 -14.21
C PHE A 38 14.94 -3.88 -14.94
N MET A 39 15.12 -5.11 -15.43
CA MET A 39 14.10 -5.79 -16.25
C MET A 39 13.22 -6.77 -15.46
N SER A 40 13.67 -7.31 -14.32
CA SER A 40 12.87 -8.26 -13.52
C SER A 40 11.94 -7.56 -12.50
N ALA A 41 12.32 -6.37 -12.01
CA ALA A 41 11.58 -5.69 -10.95
C ALA A 41 10.29 -4.99 -11.43
N ARG A 42 10.19 -4.60 -12.71
CA ARG A 42 9.08 -3.76 -13.23
C ARG A 42 7.70 -4.43 -13.16
N GLY A 43 7.61 -5.74 -13.41
CA GLY A 43 6.32 -6.45 -13.51
C GLY A 43 5.62 -6.60 -12.15
N ALA A 44 6.35 -7.07 -11.13
CA ALA A 44 5.83 -7.25 -9.77
C ALA A 44 5.70 -5.93 -9.01
N ALA A 45 6.64 -4.99 -9.21
CA ALA A 45 6.58 -3.67 -8.59
C ALA A 45 5.32 -2.90 -9.03
N ASN A 46 4.89 -3.00 -10.30
CA ASN A 46 3.68 -2.33 -10.78
C ASN A 46 2.40 -2.87 -10.12
N ALA A 47 2.29 -4.19 -9.93
CA ALA A 47 1.11 -4.80 -9.32
C ALA A 47 1.00 -4.45 -7.83
N LEU A 48 2.07 -4.65 -7.06
CA LEU A 48 2.08 -4.35 -5.63
C LEU A 48 1.87 -2.84 -5.38
N THR A 49 2.54 -1.96 -6.13
CA THR A 49 2.37 -0.51 -6.00
C THR A 49 0.94 -0.08 -6.30
N ARG A 50 0.33 -0.63 -7.35
CA ARG A 50 -1.08 -0.35 -7.68
C ARG A 50 -2.02 -0.82 -6.56
N THR A 51 -1.79 -2.01 -6.00
CA THR A 51 -2.59 -2.52 -4.88
C THR A 51 -2.46 -1.63 -3.64
N THR A 52 -1.26 -1.17 -3.28
CA THR A 52 -1.06 -0.22 -2.18
C THR A 52 -1.80 1.08 -2.44
N ALA A 53 -1.75 1.62 -3.67
CA ALA A 53 -2.44 2.85 -4.01
C ALA A 53 -3.97 2.73 -3.86
N ILE A 54 -4.55 1.61 -4.27
CA ILE A 54 -5.99 1.33 -4.11
C ILE A 54 -6.35 1.23 -2.62
N LEU A 55 -5.57 0.47 -1.83
CA LEU A 55 -5.82 0.34 -0.40
C LEU A 55 -5.65 1.66 0.35
N ALA A 56 -4.68 2.48 -0.04
CA ALA A 56 -4.48 3.81 0.54
C ALA A 56 -5.67 4.73 0.25
N ALA A 57 -6.18 4.73 -0.98
CA ALA A 57 -7.39 5.48 -1.32
C ALA A 57 -8.61 5.01 -0.50
N ALA A 58 -8.79 3.69 -0.35
CA ALA A 58 -9.86 3.13 0.47
C ALA A 58 -9.71 3.49 1.97
N PHE A 59 -8.48 3.49 2.48
CA PHE A 59 -8.19 3.94 3.85
C PHE A 59 -8.63 5.40 4.05
N PHE A 60 -8.26 6.32 3.14
CA PHE A 60 -8.66 7.71 3.27
C PHE A 60 -10.17 7.91 3.18
N ILE A 61 -10.85 7.25 2.24
CA ILE A 61 -12.31 7.32 2.11
C ILE A 61 -12.98 6.86 3.41
N THR A 62 -12.53 5.74 3.97
CA THR A 62 -13.09 5.21 5.22
C THR A 62 -12.73 6.06 6.44
N SER A 63 -11.55 6.68 6.50
CA SER A 63 -11.20 7.67 7.54
C SER A 63 -12.09 8.91 7.47
N LEU A 64 -12.33 9.47 6.28
CA LEU A 64 -13.23 10.61 6.13
C LEU A 64 -14.66 10.23 6.54
N ALA A 65 -15.15 9.06 6.10
CA ALA A 65 -16.48 8.58 6.47
C ALA A 65 -16.65 8.29 7.97
N LEU A 66 -15.57 7.93 8.68
CA LEU A 66 -15.57 7.76 10.14
C LEU A 66 -15.38 9.07 10.90
N GLY A 67 -14.78 10.09 10.27
CA GLY A 67 -14.50 11.38 10.87
C GLY A 67 -15.62 12.41 10.74
N ILE A 68 -16.64 12.13 9.93
CA ILE A 68 -17.87 12.92 9.76
C ILE A 68 -18.99 12.26 10.58
#